data_AF-A0A6B2L5S7-F1
#
_entry.id   AF-A0A6B2L5S7-F1
#
_cell.length_a   1.000
_cell.length_b   1.000
_cell.length_c   1.000
_cell.angle_alpha   90.00
_cell.angle_beta   90.00
_cell.angle_gamma   90.00
#
_symmetry.space_group_name_H-M   'P 1'
#
loop_
_entity.id
_entity.type
_entity.pdbx_description
1 polymer ?
#
loop_
_entity_poly.entity_id
_entity_poly.type
_entity_poly.pdbx_seq_one_letter_code
_entity_poly.pdbx_strand_id
1 'polypeptide(L)'
;MLKILKSAQILTKTYETFAEQLQSLSEQVTSFSINTELYPKEPIIESFAQSLLLFAKPFKDLFKVWQEKMTIPMEKFVKEDFGIYLEQLNDLRAKVLKSMETYRKVKTETEKFKNKTLKTKKVMELEAAVTGFHTMTNEYADQLRTMTSISRLQFNHILLSAVEVYFQHFENGKDIKNELASQYLLQRSEIEEEKEELEKREATYKRNLRFKSSDPEAKHGFLYLKFSTARRPWKMRHIIVNNNILKVYKLWKENSDTTVDCEFDLKICTIKAFPDKQPYCFEIIHAQRRPVVFRARNQTDYQGWLQIIQAAIAGAIISIDYFSQKRLSVMPQLSEALLLIRQEQSNLHCAECSASDPSWTSINTGAKICIECAGIHRSLGTHDSKVRSFSKRLLKL
;
A
#
# COMPACT_ATOMS: atom_id res chain seq x y z
N MET A 1 -9.03 -53.94 -13.65
CA MET A 1 -7.93 -53.34 -14.43
C MET A 1 -8.45 -52.26 -15.40
N LEU A 2 -9.30 -52.58 -16.39
CA LEU A 2 -9.86 -51.57 -17.32
C LEU A 2 -10.49 -50.34 -16.65
N LYS A 3 -11.30 -50.52 -15.60
CA LYS A 3 -11.88 -49.40 -14.84
C LYS A 3 -10.80 -48.51 -14.21
N ILE A 4 -9.75 -49.12 -13.65
CA ILE A 4 -8.62 -48.42 -13.03
C ILE A 4 -7.84 -47.64 -14.09
N LEU A 5 -7.56 -48.26 -15.25
CA LEU A 5 -6.91 -47.60 -16.37
C LEU A 5 -7.70 -46.36 -16.83
N LYS A 6 -9.02 -46.48 -17.00
CA LYS A 6 -9.87 -45.35 -17.38
C LYS A 6 -9.83 -44.23 -16.34
N SER A 7 -9.89 -44.57 -15.04
CA SER A 7 -9.74 -43.58 -13.96
C SER A 7 -8.37 -42.90 -13.97
N ALA A 8 -7.29 -43.66 -14.22
CA ALA A 8 -5.94 -43.13 -14.32
C ALA A 8 -5.79 -42.16 -15.51
N GLN A 9 -6.38 -42.48 -16.66
CA GLN A 9 -6.38 -41.59 -17.84
C GLN A 9 -7.14 -40.28 -17.58
N ILE A 10 -8.29 -40.34 -16.88
CA ILE A 10 -9.03 -39.13 -16.48
C ILE A 10 -8.20 -38.27 -15.53
N LEU A 11 -7.55 -38.90 -14.56
CA LEU A 11 -6.70 -38.22 -13.59
C LEU A 11 -5.54 -37.49 -14.30
N THR A 12 -4.88 -38.14 -15.25
CA THR A 12 -3.82 -37.54 -16.07
C THR A 12 -4.31 -36.28 -16.79
N LYS A 13 -5.46 -36.36 -17.47
CA LYS A 13 -6.04 -35.19 -18.16
C LYS A 13 -6.38 -34.05 -17.20
N THR A 14 -6.83 -34.39 -16.00
CA THR A 14 -7.19 -33.40 -14.97
C THR A 14 -5.94 -32.64 -14.47
N TYR A 15 -4.82 -33.34 -14.26
CA TYR A 15 -3.55 -32.70 -13.87
C TYR A 15 -2.97 -31.82 -14.99
N GLU A 16 -3.09 -32.25 -16.24
CA GLU A 16 -2.66 -31.46 -17.41
C GLU A 16 -3.43 -30.14 -17.47
N THR A 17 -4.77 -30.20 -17.41
CA THR A 17 -5.61 -29.00 -17.37
C THR A 17 -5.28 -28.12 -16.16
N PHE A 18 -5.06 -28.70 -14.97
CA PHE A 18 -4.69 -27.91 -13.79
C PHE A 18 -3.39 -27.12 -13.99
N ALA A 19 -2.35 -27.77 -14.54
CA ALA A 19 -1.07 -27.10 -14.81
C ALA A 19 -1.20 -26.01 -15.88
N GLU A 20 -2.02 -26.21 -16.91
CA GLU A 20 -2.34 -25.19 -17.92
C GLU A 20 -3.08 -23.99 -17.32
N GLN A 21 -4.03 -24.21 -16.42
CA GLN A 21 -4.77 -23.14 -15.75
C GLN A 21 -3.86 -22.29 -14.85
N LEU A 22 -2.92 -22.91 -14.13
CA LEU A 22 -1.92 -22.18 -13.35
C LEU A 22 -1.03 -21.30 -14.22
N GLN A 23 -0.61 -21.82 -15.38
CA GLN A 23 0.17 -21.06 -16.35
C GLN A 23 -0.64 -19.88 -16.92
N SER A 24 -1.90 -20.11 -17.30
CA SER A 24 -2.78 -19.04 -17.81
C SER A 24 -3.00 -17.95 -16.75
N LEU A 25 -3.18 -18.32 -15.49
CA LEU A 25 -3.28 -17.34 -14.39
C LEU A 25 -2.00 -16.53 -14.24
N SER A 26 -0.83 -17.18 -14.31
CA SER A 26 0.46 -16.48 -14.29
C SER A 26 0.56 -15.45 -15.43
N GLU A 27 0.15 -15.80 -16.65
CA GLU A 27 0.17 -14.91 -17.81
C GLU A 27 -0.76 -13.69 -17.61
N GLN A 28 -1.94 -13.92 -17.02
CA GLN A 28 -2.89 -12.84 -16.69
C GLN A 28 -2.32 -11.88 -15.63
N VAL A 29 -1.70 -12.42 -14.57
CA VAL A 29 -1.06 -11.61 -13.52
C VAL A 29 0.09 -10.78 -14.10
N THR A 30 0.93 -11.37 -14.96
CA THR A 30 2.01 -10.64 -15.64
C THR A 30 1.46 -9.55 -16.55
N SER A 31 0.40 -9.83 -17.29
CA SER A 31 -0.28 -8.83 -18.14
C SER A 31 -0.85 -7.67 -17.32
N PHE A 32 -1.42 -7.97 -16.15
CA PHE A 32 -1.92 -6.96 -15.21
C PHE A 32 -0.80 -6.03 -14.72
N SER A 33 0.39 -6.58 -14.39
CA SER A 33 1.57 -5.80 -13.97
C SER A 33 2.03 -4.79 -15.02
N ILE A 34 1.91 -5.14 -16.32
CA ILE A 34 2.35 -4.30 -17.44
C ILE A 34 1.32 -3.21 -17.77
N ASN A 35 0.03 -3.52 -17.68
CA ASN A 35 -1.05 -2.67 -18.21
C ASN A 35 -1.67 -1.71 -17.18
N THR A 36 -1.29 -1.79 -15.90
CA THR A 36 -1.91 -1.01 -14.83
C THR A 36 -1.16 0.30 -14.57
N GLU A 37 -1.85 1.44 -14.74
CA GLU A 37 -1.28 2.77 -14.45
C GLU A 37 -1.11 3.05 -12.96
N LEU A 38 -1.90 2.39 -12.10
CA LEU A 38 -1.86 2.58 -10.64
C LEU A 38 -0.70 1.85 -9.95
N TYR A 39 -0.25 0.72 -10.50
CA TYR A 39 0.73 -0.20 -9.88
C TYR A 39 1.74 -0.73 -10.92
N PRO A 40 2.44 0.16 -11.66
CA PRO A 40 3.30 -0.29 -12.75
C PRO A 40 4.51 -1.03 -12.19
N LYS A 41 4.72 -2.29 -12.63
CA LYS A 41 5.89 -3.13 -12.30
C LYS A 41 6.12 -3.38 -10.80
N GLU A 42 5.04 -3.56 -10.04
CA GLU A 42 5.14 -3.99 -8.65
C GLU A 42 5.85 -5.36 -8.52
N PRO A 43 7.00 -5.46 -7.81
CA PRO A 43 7.79 -6.69 -7.71
C PRO A 43 7.01 -7.90 -7.16
N ILE A 44 6.06 -7.66 -6.26
CA ILE A 44 5.22 -8.71 -5.69
C ILE A 44 4.30 -9.36 -6.73
N ILE A 45 3.83 -8.60 -7.73
CA ILE A 45 2.95 -9.12 -8.78
C ILE A 45 3.76 -10.05 -9.69
N GLU A 46 4.98 -9.64 -10.05
CA GLU A 46 5.88 -10.45 -10.88
C GLU A 46 6.30 -11.74 -10.16
N SER A 47 6.69 -11.64 -8.89
CA SER A 47 7.07 -12.82 -8.11
C SER A 47 5.88 -13.74 -7.79
N PHE A 48 4.66 -13.22 -7.63
CA PHE A 48 3.47 -14.07 -7.53
C PHE A 48 3.22 -14.85 -8.83
N ALA A 49 3.37 -14.20 -9.99
CA ALA A 49 3.29 -14.88 -11.29
C ALA A 49 4.37 -15.98 -11.41
N GLN A 50 5.62 -15.68 -11.04
CA GLN A 50 6.70 -16.66 -11.02
C GLN A 50 6.43 -17.83 -10.06
N SER A 51 5.83 -17.55 -8.89
CA SER A 51 5.45 -18.57 -7.91
C SER A 51 4.42 -19.56 -8.46
N LEU A 52 3.45 -19.07 -9.25
CA LEU A 52 2.47 -19.92 -9.93
C LEU A 52 3.15 -20.86 -10.94
N LEU A 53 4.12 -20.36 -11.70
CA LEU A 53 4.90 -21.18 -12.65
C LEU A 53 5.78 -22.21 -11.94
N LEU A 54 6.45 -21.80 -10.87
CA LEU A 54 7.27 -22.68 -10.04
C LEU A 54 6.42 -23.80 -9.45
N PHE A 55 5.21 -23.49 -9.00
CA PHE A 55 4.26 -24.48 -8.48
C PHE A 55 3.68 -25.37 -9.58
N ALA A 56 3.45 -24.87 -10.79
CA ALA A 56 2.90 -25.66 -11.90
C ALA A 56 3.88 -26.71 -12.45
N LYS A 57 5.19 -26.41 -12.44
CA LYS A 57 6.23 -27.24 -13.08
C LYS A 57 6.27 -28.70 -12.58
N PRO A 58 6.26 -29.00 -11.26
CA PRO A 58 6.26 -30.38 -10.76
C PRO A 58 5.04 -31.19 -11.17
N PHE A 59 3.88 -30.55 -11.36
CA PHE A 59 2.69 -31.24 -11.84
C PHE A 59 2.85 -31.65 -13.30
N LYS A 60 3.56 -30.82 -14.09
CA LYS A 60 3.88 -31.18 -15.48
C LYS A 60 4.78 -32.41 -15.56
N ASP A 61 5.82 -32.43 -14.74
CA ASP A 61 6.76 -33.55 -14.69
C ASP A 61 6.09 -34.81 -14.09
N LEU A 62 5.26 -34.64 -13.06
CA LEU A 62 4.50 -35.73 -12.43
C LEU A 62 3.62 -36.47 -13.43
N PHE A 63 2.81 -35.76 -14.22
CA PHE A 63 1.90 -36.43 -15.14
C PHE A 63 2.66 -37.21 -16.22
N LYS A 64 3.81 -36.69 -16.67
CA LYS A 64 4.64 -37.34 -17.69
C LYS A 64 5.16 -38.67 -17.17
N VAL A 65 5.77 -38.65 -15.98
CA VAL A 65 6.29 -39.87 -15.35
C VAL A 65 5.15 -40.83 -14.98
N TRP A 66 3.98 -40.31 -14.58
CA TRP A 66 2.77 -41.10 -14.34
C TRP A 66 2.27 -41.82 -15.61
N GLN A 67 2.26 -41.14 -16.76
CA GLN A 67 1.92 -41.79 -18.02
C GLN A 67 2.89 -42.92 -18.35
N GLU A 68 4.19 -42.65 -18.24
CA GLU A 68 5.27 -43.60 -18.57
C GLU A 68 5.29 -44.82 -17.65
N LYS A 69 5.07 -44.64 -16.34
CA LYS A 69 5.21 -45.71 -15.33
C LYS A 69 3.90 -46.42 -14.97
N MET A 70 2.75 -45.78 -15.14
CA MET A 70 1.44 -46.33 -14.75
C MET A 70 0.52 -46.54 -15.95
N THR A 71 0.23 -45.47 -16.70
CA THR A 71 -0.85 -45.52 -17.70
C THR A 71 -0.50 -46.39 -18.90
N ILE A 72 0.67 -46.15 -19.52
CA ILE A 72 1.13 -46.88 -20.71
C ILE A 72 1.37 -48.37 -20.39
N PRO A 73 2.08 -48.74 -19.31
CA PRO A 73 2.29 -50.15 -18.98
C PRO A 73 0.98 -50.88 -18.67
N MET A 74 0.03 -50.24 -17.98
CA MET A 74 -1.28 -50.82 -17.70
C MET A 74 -2.10 -51.02 -18.97
N GLU A 75 -2.06 -50.07 -19.91
CA GLU A 75 -2.75 -50.18 -21.19
C GLU A 75 -2.17 -51.32 -22.03
N LYS A 76 -0.85 -51.39 -22.13
CA LYS A 76 -0.15 -52.50 -22.81
C LYS A 76 -0.51 -53.84 -22.19
N PHE A 77 -0.40 -53.97 -20.87
CA PHE A 77 -0.69 -55.21 -20.17
C PHE A 77 -2.13 -55.69 -20.40
N VAL A 78 -3.11 -54.77 -20.32
CA VAL A 78 -4.52 -55.14 -20.46
C VAL A 78 -4.91 -55.45 -21.91
N LYS A 79 -4.33 -54.76 -22.90
CA LYS A 79 -4.71 -54.92 -24.31
C LYS A 79 -3.92 -56.00 -25.04
N GLU A 80 -2.63 -56.12 -24.76
CA GLU A 80 -1.72 -57.03 -25.48
C GLU A 80 -1.52 -58.30 -24.66
N ASP A 81 -0.83 -58.20 -23.53
CA ASP A 81 -0.36 -59.35 -22.77
C ASP A 81 -1.54 -60.20 -22.25
N PHE A 82 -2.50 -59.57 -21.56
CA PHE A 82 -3.67 -60.26 -21.00
C PHE A 82 -4.58 -60.85 -22.07
N GLY A 83 -4.65 -60.23 -23.25
CA GLY A 83 -5.41 -60.76 -24.39
C GLY A 83 -4.84 -62.08 -24.90
N ILE A 84 -3.53 -62.13 -25.14
CA ILE A 84 -2.83 -63.34 -25.59
C ILE A 84 -2.99 -64.46 -24.57
N TYR A 85 -2.85 -64.13 -23.28
CA TYR A 85 -3.02 -65.11 -22.21
C TYR A 85 -4.42 -65.70 -22.13
N LEU A 86 -5.44 -64.87 -22.32
CA LEU A 86 -6.83 -65.30 -22.31
C LEU A 86 -7.11 -66.26 -23.48
N GLU A 87 -6.55 -65.97 -24.66
CA GLU A 87 -6.70 -66.81 -25.84
C GLU A 87 -6.05 -68.20 -25.64
N GLN A 88 -4.83 -68.25 -25.11
CA GLN A 88 -4.14 -69.50 -24.77
C GLN A 88 -4.92 -70.35 -23.76
N LEU A 89 -5.43 -69.71 -22.69
CA LEU A 89 -6.26 -70.38 -21.68
C LEU A 89 -7.58 -70.92 -22.25
N ASN A 90 -8.20 -70.18 -23.18
CA ASN A 90 -9.42 -70.62 -23.85
C ASN A 90 -9.18 -71.82 -24.77
N ASP A 91 -8.06 -71.86 -25.50
CA ASP A 91 -7.67 -72.99 -26.33
C ASP A 91 -7.42 -74.26 -25.49
N LEU A 92 -6.65 -74.15 -24.39
CA LEU A 92 -6.49 -75.28 -23.47
C LEU A 92 -7.81 -75.72 -22.85
N ARG A 93 -8.68 -74.78 -22.47
CA ARG A 93 -10.01 -75.12 -21.95
C ARG A 93 -10.81 -75.92 -22.97
N ALA A 94 -10.77 -75.56 -24.25
CA ALA A 94 -11.43 -76.31 -25.31
C ALA A 94 -10.85 -77.73 -25.45
N LYS A 95 -9.53 -77.89 -25.35
CA LYS A 95 -8.86 -79.21 -25.36
C LYS A 95 -9.28 -80.08 -24.17
N VAL A 96 -9.36 -79.50 -22.96
CA VAL A 96 -9.85 -80.20 -21.76
C VAL A 96 -11.29 -80.66 -21.95
N LEU A 97 -12.17 -79.80 -22.48
CA LEU A 97 -13.57 -80.16 -22.73
C LEU A 97 -13.69 -81.30 -23.74
N LYS A 98 -12.90 -81.28 -24.83
CA LYS A 98 -12.86 -82.36 -25.81
C LYS A 98 -12.33 -83.67 -25.21
N SER A 99 -11.27 -83.60 -24.41
CA SER A 99 -10.70 -84.77 -23.71
C SER A 99 -11.70 -85.37 -22.71
N MET A 100 -12.43 -84.52 -21.97
CA MET A 100 -13.51 -84.94 -21.07
C MET A 100 -14.63 -85.68 -21.81
N GLU A 101 -15.03 -85.19 -22.99
CA GLU A 101 -16.06 -85.85 -23.80
C GLU A 101 -15.60 -87.22 -24.31
N THR A 102 -14.36 -87.33 -24.77
CA THR A 102 -13.74 -88.62 -25.16
C THR A 102 -13.73 -89.60 -24.00
N TYR A 103 -13.28 -89.18 -22.82
CA TYR A 103 -13.29 -89.99 -21.60
C TYR A 103 -14.71 -90.50 -21.27
N ARG A 104 -15.72 -89.61 -21.32
CA ARG A 104 -17.12 -89.99 -21.07
C ARG A 104 -17.61 -91.03 -22.06
N LYS A 105 -17.34 -90.84 -23.36
CA LYS A 105 -17.73 -91.79 -24.42
C LYS A 105 -17.11 -93.17 -24.18
N VAL A 106 -15.78 -93.24 -24.04
CA VAL A 106 -15.06 -94.50 -23.84
C VAL A 106 -15.54 -95.20 -22.55
N LYS A 107 -15.76 -94.46 -21.46
CA LYS A 107 -16.31 -95.02 -20.22
C LYS A 107 -17.66 -95.70 -20.44
N THR A 108 -18.60 -95.03 -21.10
CA THR A 108 -19.93 -95.61 -21.38
C THR A 108 -19.89 -96.80 -22.33
N GLU A 109 -18.94 -96.85 -23.25
CA GLU A 109 -18.74 -98.01 -24.13
C GLU A 109 -18.19 -99.20 -23.35
N THR A 110 -17.17 -98.99 -22.51
CA THR A 110 -16.54 -100.05 -21.72
C THR A 110 -17.51 -100.71 -20.73
N GLU A 111 -18.44 -99.94 -20.16
CA GLU A 111 -19.49 -100.45 -19.27
C GLU A 111 -20.49 -101.41 -19.96
N LYS A 112 -20.64 -101.33 -21.30
CA LYS A 112 -21.61 -102.14 -22.07
C LYS A 112 -21.09 -103.52 -22.51
N PHE A 113 -19.78 -103.78 -22.45
CA PHE A 113 -19.18 -105.01 -23.01
C PHE A 113 -19.01 -106.16 -21.98
N LYS A 114 -19.56 -107.35 -22.31
CA LYS A 114 -19.49 -108.57 -21.47
C LYS A 114 -18.44 -109.62 -21.90
N ASN A 115 -17.89 -109.54 -23.13
CA ASN A 115 -16.90 -110.51 -23.66
C ASN A 115 -15.49 -110.26 -23.10
N LYS A 116 -14.83 -111.30 -22.58
CA LYS A 116 -13.56 -111.23 -21.82
C LYS A 116 -12.37 -110.64 -22.61
N THR A 117 -12.19 -111.01 -23.88
CA THR A 117 -11.05 -110.54 -24.70
C THR A 117 -11.25 -109.11 -25.22
N LEU A 118 -12.49 -108.77 -25.59
CA LEU A 118 -12.86 -107.41 -26.01
C LEU A 118 -12.81 -106.42 -24.84
N LYS A 119 -13.10 -106.90 -23.62
CA LYS A 119 -13.05 -106.13 -22.39
C LYS A 119 -11.63 -105.63 -22.10
N THR A 120 -10.60 -106.46 -22.25
CA THR A 120 -9.20 -106.06 -22.02
C THR A 120 -8.77 -104.90 -22.93
N LYS A 121 -9.10 -104.97 -24.23
CA LYS A 121 -8.79 -103.90 -25.19
C LYS A 121 -9.51 -102.59 -24.83
N LYS A 122 -10.79 -102.65 -24.44
CA LYS A 122 -11.58 -101.49 -24.02
C LYS A 122 -11.14 -100.91 -22.69
N VAL A 123 -10.60 -101.71 -21.78
CA VAL A 123 -9.97 -101.22 -20.54
C VAL A 123 -8.70 -100.42 -20.86
N MET A 124 -7.83 -100.90 -21.75
CA MET A 124 -6.65 -100.13 -22.16
C MET A 124 -7.02 -98.79 -22.84
N GLU A 125 -8.06 -98.78 -23.68
CA GLU A 125 -8.60 -97.54 -24.27
C GLU A 125 -9.13 -96.57 -23.19
N LEU A 126 -9.79 -97.10 -22.15
CA LEU A 126 -10.28 -96.30 -21.03
C LEU A 126 -9.13 -95.73 -20.19
N GLU A 127 -8.09 -96.51 -19.91
CA GLU A 127 -6.89 -96.06 -19.19
C GLU A 127 -6.17 -94.94 -19.94
N ALA A 128 -6.04 -95.07 -21.26
CA ALA A 128 -5.49 -94.02 -22.11
C ALA A 128 -6.35 -92.74 -22.09
N ALA A 129 -7.68 -92.87 -22.14
CA ALA A 129 -8.60 -91.74 -22.07
C ALA A 129 -8.59 -91.04 -20.70
N VAL A 130 -8.51 -91.80 -19.60
CA VAL A 130 -8.35 -91.26 -18.23
C VAL A 130 -7.04 -90.48 -18.11
N THR A 131 -5.94 -91.08 -18.55
CA THR A 131 -4.61 -90.47 -18.49
C THR A 131 -4.60 -89.18 -19.31
N GLY A 132 -5.10 -89.21 -20.54
CA GLY A 132 -5.21 -88.02 -21.39
C GLY A 132 -6.08 -86.91 -20.80
N PHE A 133 -7.18 -87.26 -20.14
CA PHE A 133 -8.02 -86.27 -19.44
C PHE A 133 -7.32 -85.66 -18.22
N HIS A 134 -6.65 -86.47 -17.40
CA HIS A 134 -5.90 -85.99 -16.24
C HIS A 134 -4.73 -85.10 -16.65
N THR A 135 -3.96 -85.49 -17.66
CA THR A 135 -2.84 -84.67 -18.18
C THR A 135 -3.33 -83.32 -18.66
N MET A 136 -4.38 -83.26 -19.50
CA MET A 136 -4.94 -81.98 -19.96
C MET A 136 -5.51 -81.12 -18.83
N THR A 137 -6.15 -81.74 -17.84
CA THR A 137 -6.71 -81.02 -16.69
C THR A 137 -5.61 -80.42 -15.81
N ASN A 138 -4.53 -81.17 -15.59
CA ASN A 138 -3.38 -80.69 -14.84
C ASN A 138 -2.66 -79.57 -15.59
N GLU A 139 -2.41 -79.71 -16.89
CA GLU A 139 -1.82 -78.67 -17.72
C GLU A 139 -2.65 -77.37 -17.68
N TYR A 140 -3.98 -77.48 -17.80
CA TYR A 140 -4.87 -76.33 -17.68
C TYR A 140 -4.81 -75.67 -16.30
N ALA A 141 -4.80 -76.47 -15.23
CA ALA A 141 -4.72 -75.96 -13.86
C ALA A 141 -3.37 -75.26 -13.60
N ASP A 142 -2.27 -75.82 -14.07
CA ASP A 142 -0.92 -75.24 -13.93
C ASP A 142 -0.77 -73.95 -14.72
N GLN A 143 -1.26 -73.92 -15.97
CA GLN A 143 -1.27 -72.69 -16.75
C GLN A 143 -2.15 -71.62 -16.11
N LEU A 144 -3.36 -71.97 -15.63
CA LEU A 144 -4.23 -71.01 -14.94
C LEU A 144 -3.56 -70.41 -13.70
N ARG A 145 -2.89 -71.22 -12.88
CA ARG A 145 -2.16 -70.77 -11.68
C ARG A 145 -0.99 -69.87 -12.03
N THR A 146 -0.19 -70.27 -13.01
CA THR A 146 0.96 -69.51 -13.50
C THR A 146 0.50 -68.16 -14.03
N MET A 147 -0.56 -68.17 -14.84
CA MET A 147 -1.09 -66.96 -15.44
C MET A 147 -1.68 -65.99 -14.44
N THR A 148 -2.42 -66.51 -13.46
CA THR A 148 -2.94 -65.71 -12.36
C THR A 148 -1.81 -65.08 -11.55
N SER A 149 -0.72 -65.81 -11.34
CA SER A 149 0.45 -65.34 -10.59
C SER A 149 1.22 -64.25 -11.33
N ILE A 150 1.51 -64.46 -12.62
CA ILE A 150 2.18 -63.47 -13.48
C ILE A 150 1.35 -62.19 -13.56
N SER A 151 0.05 -62.32 -13.85
CA SER A 151 -0.85 -61.17 -13.96
C SER A 151 -0.92 -60.37 -12.66
N ARG A 152 -0.97 -61.05 -11.51
CA ARG A 152 -0.94 -60.40 -10.19
C ARG A 152 0.36 -59.65 -9.96
N LEU A 153 1.51 -60.26 -10.29
CA LEU A 153 2.83 -59.64 -10.10
C LEU A 153 3.01 -58.41 -10.97
N GLN A 154 2.67 -58.49 -12.27
CA GLN A 154 2.78 -57.35 -13.19
C GLN A 154 1.86 -56.20 -12.76
N PHE A 155 0.60 -56.50 -12.42
CA PHE A 155 -0.33 -55.49 -11.94
C PHE A 155 0.16 -54.82 -10.65
N ASN A 156 0.66 -55.60 -9.68
CA ASN A 156 1.20 -55.06 -8.44
C ASN A 156 2.46 -54.20 -8.68
N HIS A 157 3.34 -54.60 -9.59
CA HIS A 157 4.52 -53.83 -9.96
C HIS A 157 4.12 -52.47 -10.53
N ILE A 158 3.14 -52.44 -11.45
CA ILE A 158 2.63 -51.19 -12.04
C ILE A 158 2.05 -50.28 -10.95
N LEU A 159 1.28 -50.82 -10.01
CA LEU A 159 0.75 -50.05 -8.88
C LEU A 159 1.86 -49.53 -7.95
N LEU A 160 2.90 -50.33 -7.70
CA LEU A 160 4.02 -49.91 -6.87
C LEU A 160 4.80 -48.77 -7.54
N SER A 161 5.06 -48.86 -8.85
CA SER A 161 5.67 -47.78 -9.62
C SER A 161 4.83 -46.50 -9.57
N ALA A 162 3.49 -46.59 -9.56
CA ALA A 162 2.62 -45.43 -9.38
C ALA A 162 2.78 -44.76 -8.01
N VAL A 163 2.96 -45.55 -6.94
CA VAL A 163 3.24 -45.03 -5.58
C VAL A 163 4.61 -44.35 -5.53
N GLU A 164 5.63 -44.94 -6.16
CA GLU A 164 6.97 -44.35 -6.25
C GLU A 164 6.95 -42.99 -6.95
N VAL A 165 6.12 -42.84 -7.98
CA VAL A 165 5.93 -41.56 -8.70
C VAL A 165 5.39 -40.48 -7.76
N TYR A 166 4.38 -40.79 -6.94
CA TYR A 166 3.88 -39.83 -5.95
C TYR A 166 4.93 -39.50 -4.90
N PHE A 167 5.65 -40.50 -4.40
CA PHE A 167 6.70 -40.29 -3.40
C PHE A 167 7.78 -39.32 -3.93
N GLN A 168 8.28 -39.56 -5.15
CA GLN A 168 9.24 -38.68 -5.81
C GLN A 168 8.70 -37.26 -6.01
N HIS A 169 7.43 -37.12 -6.40
CA HIS A 169 6.82 -35.80 -6.56
C HIS A 169 6.74 -35.02 -5.25
N PHE A 170 6.34 -35.66 -4.14
CA PHE A 170 6.30 -35.00 -2.84
C PHE A 170 7.70 -34.63 -2.33
N GLU A 171 8.70 -35.48 -2.57
CA GLU A 171 10.10 -35.15 -2.24
C GLU A 171 10.59 -33.94 -3.05
N ASN A 172 10.38 -33.94 -4.38
CA ASN A 172 10.74 -32.80 -5.24
C ASN A 172 9.97 -31.52 -4.87
N GLY A 173 8.76 -31.66 -4.30
CA GLY A 173 7.95 -30.54 -3.82
C GLY A 173 8.51 -29.85 -2.58
N LYS A 174 9.42 -30.49 -1.82
CA LYS A 174 10.03 -29.87 -0.61
C LYS A 174 10.90 -28.68 -0.97
N ASP A 175 11.71 -28.79 -2.02
CA ASP A 175 12.60 -27.72 -2.45
C ASP A 175 11.79 -26.50 -2.91
N ILE A 176 10.70 -26.73 -3.65
CA ILE A 176 9.80 -25.65 -4.10
C ILE A 176 9.08 -25.01 -2.93
N LYS A 177 8.64 -25.79 -1.95
CA LYS A 177 8.06 -25.24 -0.72
C LYS A 177 9.05 -24.30 -0.02
N ASN A 178 10.32 -24.69 0.08
CA ASN A 178 11.35 -23.90 0.74
C ASN A 178 11.67 -22.61 -0.04
N GLU A 179 11.74 -22.70 -1.38
CA GLU A 179 11.93 -21.55 -2.26
C GLU A 179 10.78 -20.55 -2.12
N LEU A 180 9.53 -21.02 -2.22
CA LEU A 180 8.33 -20.18 -2.06
C LEU A 180 8.25 -19.55 -0.67
N ALA A 181 8.62 -20.29 0.38
CA ALA A 181 8.66 -19.75 1.74
C ALA A 181 9.69 -18.63 1.87
N SER A 182 10.85 -18.78 1.22
CA SER A 182 11.93 -17.78 1.27
C SER A 182 11.52 -16.50 0.53
N GLN A 183 10.91 -16.62 -0.66
CA GLN A 183 10.37 -15.49 -1.41
C GLN A 183 9.26 -14.77 -0.64
N TYR A 184 8.33 -15.51 -0.04
CA TYR A 184 7.26 -14.94 0.79
C TYR A 184 7.79 -14.14 1.98
N LEU A 185 8.78 -14.69 2.70
CA LEU A 185 9.34 -14.02 3.87
C LEU A 185 10.05 -12.72 3.50
N LEU A 186 10.80 -12.72 2.39
CA LEU A 186 11.47 -11.52 1.89
C LEU A 186 10.46 -10.42 1.52
N GLN A 187 9.47 -10.75 0.70
CA GLN A 187 8.43 -9.79 0.30
C GLN A 187 7.61 -9.27 1.46
N ARG A 188 7.31 -10.14 2.43
CA ARG A 188 6.60 -9.73 3.63
C ARG A 188 7.41 -8.71 4.44
N SER A 189 8.73 -8.89 4.52
CA SER A 189 9.62 -7.93 5.18
C SER A 189 9.60 -6.58 4.46
N GLU A 190 9.77 -6.59 3.13
CA GLU A 190 9.78 -5.38 2.29
C GLU A 190 8.47 -4.59 2.42
N ILE A 191 7.31 -5.27 2.38
CA ILE A 191 6.00 -4.63 2.53
C ILE A 191 5.82 -4.03 3.93
N GLU A 192 6.26 -4.72 4.97
CA GLU A 192 6.10 -4.20 6.34
C GLU A 192 7.02 -2.99 6.57
N GLU A 193 8.24 -3.01 6.03
CA GLU A 193 9.16 -1.87 6.05
C GLU A 193 8.58 -0.65 5.30
N GLU A 194 8.05 -0.85 4.09
CA GLU A 194 7.39 0.22 3.32
C GLU A 194 6.16 0.77 4.05
N LYS A 195 5.36 -0.11 4.66
CA LYS A 195 4.19 0.28 5.44
C LYS A 195 4.60 1.12 6.65
N GLU A 196 5.62 0.72 7.39
CA GLU A 196 6.14 1.51 8.51
C GLU A 196 6.66 2.88 8.04
N GLU A 197 7.37 2.94 6.92
CA GLU A 197 7.82 4.20 6.32
C GLU A 197 6.65 5.09 5.93
N LEU A 198 5.61 4.53 5.30
CA LEU A 198 4.41 5.25 4.92
C LEU A 198 3.66 5.77 6.15
N GLU A 199 3.55 4.99 7.22
CA GLU A 199 2.96 5.44 8.49
C GLU A 199 3.76 6.60 9.10
N LYS A 200 5.11 6.54 9.08
CA LYS A 200 5.99 7.64 9.52
C LYS A 200 5.81 8.89 8.65
N ARG A 201 5.74 8.73 7.32
CA ARG A 201 5.50 9.82 6.36
C ARG A 201 4.12 10.42 6.54
N GLU A 202 3.09 9.61 6.75
CA GLU A 202 1.72 10.07 6.99
C GLU A 202 1.60 10.79 8.34
N ALA A 203 2.24 10.28 9.39
CA ALA A 203 2.32 10.95 10.68
C ALA A 203 3.05 12.30 10.58
N THR A 204 4.14 12.35 9.82
CA THR A 204 4.88 13.58 9.51
C THR A 204 4.05 14.55 8.67
N TYR A 205 3.31 14.04 7.68
CA TYR A 205 2.39 14.83 6.87
C TYR A 205 1.22 15.37 7.69
N LYS A 206 0.61 14.57 8.56
CA LYS A 206 -0.45 15.00 9.51
C LYS A 206 0.09 16.02 10.50
N ARG A 207 1.33 15.86 10.99
CA ARG A 207 2.04 16.87 11.78
C ARG A 207 2.25 18.14 10.94
N ASN A 208 2.73 18.04 9.72
CA ASN A 208 2.98 19.16 8.82
C ASN A 208 1.69 19.83 8.31
N LEU A 209 0.56 19.14 8.27
CA LEU A 209 -0.77 19.74 8.05
C LEU A 209 -1.21 20.57 9.26
N ARG A 210 -0.83 20.16 10.48
CA ARG A 210 -0.96 21.01 11.68
C ARG A 210 0.05 22.17 11.67
N PHE A 211 1.16 22.05 10.95
CA PHE A 211 2.27 23.02 10.88
C PHE A 211 2.42 23.79 9.56
N LYS A 212 1.51 23.64 8.57
CA LYS A 212 1.41 24.51 7.38
C LYS A 212 0.67 25.81 7.74
N SER A 213 1.14 26.43 8.81
CA SER A 213 1.16 27.86 8.98
C SER A 213 2.63 28.25 8.83
N SER A 214 3.04 28.64 7.62
CA SER A 214 4.41 29.14 7.35
C SER A 214 4.74 30.47 8.05
N ASP A 215 3.89 30.86 8.99
CA ASP A 215 4.02 31.87 10.03
C ASP A 215 3.11 31.37 11.16
N PRO A 216 3.51 31.27 12.44
CA PRO A 216 2.63 30.83 13.52
C PRO A 216 1.33 31.66 13.67
N GLU A 217 1.24 32.80 12.98
CA GLU A 217 0.07 33.69 12.92
C GLU A 217 -0.73 33.62 11.61
N ALA A 218 -0.29 32.83 10.61
CA ALA A 218 -0.84 32.91 9.26
C ALA A 218 -2.00 31.93 9.01
N LYS A 219 -3.25 32.40 9.10
CA LYS A 219 -4.45 31.65 8.67
C LYS A 219 -4.76 31.95 7.21
N HIS A 220 -5.01 30.92 6.41
CA HIS A 220 -5.51 31.06 5.04
C HIS A 220 -6.76 30.18 4.80
N GLY A 221 -7.56 30.55 3.81
CA GLY A 221 -8.76 29.79 3.44
C GLY A 221 -9.73 30.59 2.58
N PHE A 222 -10.91 30.02 2.32
CA PHE A 222 -11.91 30.64 1.44
C PHE A 222 -13.09 31.21 2.23
N LEU A 223 -13.42 32.48 1.99
CA LEU A 223 -14.68 33.09 2.43
C LEU A 223 -15.42 33.70 1.26
N TYR A 224 -16.73 33.85 1.43
CA TYR A 224 -17.53 34.69 0.54
C TYR A 224 -17.43 36.13 1.03
N LEU A 225 -17.25 37.09 0.13
CA LEU A 225 -17.24 38.51 0.49
C LEU A 225 -18.22 39.34 -0.34
N LYS A 226 -18.66 40.44 0.27
CA LYS A 226 -19.51 41.48 -0.32
C LYS A 226 -19.16 42.85 0.27
N PHE A 227 -19.02 43.87 -0.57
CA PHE A 227 -18.82 45.25 -0.12
C PHE A 227 -20.15 45.85 0.35
N SER A 228 -20.16 46.52 1.51
CA SER A 228 -21.37 46.92 2.25
C SER A 228 -22.34 47.82 1.46
N THR A 229 -21.86 48.61 0.49
CA THR A 229 -22.67 49.61 -0.25
C THR A 229 -22.93 49.29 -1.74
N ALA A 230 -23.03 48.04 -2.18
CA ALA A 230 -23.36 47.75 -3.58
C ALA A 230 -24.29 46.54 -3.77
N ARG A 231 -25.13 46.59 -4.83
CA ARG A 231 -25.89 45.45 -5.41
C ARG A 231 -24.96 44.37 -6.03
N ARG A 232 -23.77 44.17 -5.47
CA ARG A 232 -22.80 43.17 -5.94
C ARG A 232 -23.09 41.80 -5.32
N PRO A 233 -23.03 40.71 -6.10
CA PRO A 233 -23.21 39.36 -5.59
C PRO A 233 -22.05 38.93 -4.69
N TRP A 234 -22.30 37.95 -3.81
CA TRP A 234 -21.25 37.31 -3.03
C TRP A 234 -20.22 36.66 -3.96
N LYS A 235 -18.94 36.86 -3.66
CA LYS A 235 -17.84 36.23 -4.40
C LYS A 235 -16.97 35.43 -3.46
N MET A 236 -16.68 34.18 -3.82
CA MET A 236 -15.71 33.37 -3.10
C MET A 236 -14.30 33.87 -3.42
N ARG A 237 -13.50 34.07 -2.38
CA ARG A 237 -12.14 34.59 -2.48
C ARG A 237 -11.25 33.84 -1.51
N HIS A 238 -10.00 33.65 -1.91
CA HIS A 238 -8.96 33.14 -1.03
C HIS A 238 -8.45 34.29 -0.17
N ILE A 239 -8.41 34.08 1.14
CA ILE A 239 -8.02 35.08 2.13
C ILE A 239 -6.84 34.52 2.88
N ILE A 240 -5.85 35.38 3.09
CA ILE A 240 -4.66 35.09 3.89
C ILE A 240 -4.54 36.21 4.91
N VAL A 241 -4.57 35.86 6.19
CA VAL A 241 -4.19 36.74 7.30
C VAL A 241 -2.77 36.37 7.66
N ASN A 242 -1.84 37.32 7.60
CA ASN A 242 -0.49 37.13 8.08
C ASN A 242 0.10 38.47 8.55
N ASN A 243 0.90 38.48 9.63
CA ASN A 243 1.62 39.66 10.13
C ASN A 243 0.73 40.91 10.30
N ASN A 244 -0.46 40.74 10.88
CA ASN A 244 -1.48 41.80 11.04
C ASN A 244 -2.00 42.39 9.73
N ILE A 245 -1.80 41.73 8.60
CA ILE A 245 -2.32 42.12 7.29
C ILE A 245 -3.26 41.04 6.78
N LEU A 246 -4.47 41.42 6.39
CA LEU A 246 -5.43 40.56 5.71
C LEU A 246 -5.41 40.86 4.21
N LYS A 247 -4.98 39.90 3.40
CA LYS A 247 -4.98 39.96 1.93
C LYS A 247 -6.09 39.11 1.34
N VAL A 248 -6.81 39.66 0.38
CA VAL A 248 -7.87 39.00 -0.38
C VAL A 248 -7.40 38.85 -1.82
N TYR A 249 -7.42 37.64 -2.36
CA TYR A 249 -6.91 37.34 -3.71
C TYR A 249 -8.06 37.14 -4.71
N LYS A 250 -7.92 37.72 -5.92
CA LYS A 250 -8.94 37.62 -6.98
C LYS A 250 -9.10 36.21 -7.53
N LEU A 251 -7.98 35.49 -7.69
CA LEU A 251 -7.86 34.16 -8.29
C LEU A 251 -6.95 33.30 -7.40
N TRP A 252 -7.30 32.03 -7.23
CA TRP A 252 -6.43 31.03 -6.61
C TRP A 252 -6.17 29.94 -7.65
N LYS A 253 -4.98 29.97 -8.26
CA LYS A 253 -4.42 28.91 -9.10
C LYS A 253 -2.93 28.83 -8.79
N GLU A 254 -2.41 27.62 -8.65
CA GLU A 254 -1.02 27.35 -8.23
C GLU A 254 0.04 27.95 -9.17
N ASN A 255 -0.31 28.35 -10.39
CA ASN A 255 0.63 28.84 -11.41
C ASN A 255 0.18 30.14 -12.16
N SER A 256 -0.55 31.05 -11.53
CA SER A 256 -0.86 32.36 -12.15
C SER A 256 -0.68 33.54 -11.19
N ASP A 257 -0.25 34.67 -11.73
CA ASP A 257 -0.11 35.98 -11.07
C ASP A 257 -1.22 36.22 -10.03
N THR A 258 -0.86 36.11 -8.75
CA THR A 258 -1.79 36.16 -7.62
C THR A 258 -2.15 37.62 -7.33
N THR A 259 -2.97 38.21 -8.20
CA THR A 259 -3.39 39.60 -8.03
C THR A 259 -4.23 39.78 -6.76
N VAL A 260 -3.75 40.63 -5.86
CA VAL A 260 -4.45 41.02 -4.63
C VAL A 260 -5.65 41.91 -5.02
N ASP A 261 -6.86 41.50 -4.61
CA ASP A 261 -8.11 42.26 -4.79
C ASP A 261 -8.17 43.43 -3.82
N CYS A 262 -7.88 43.16 -2.54
CA CYS A 262 -7.76 44.17 -1.50
C CYS A 262 -6.91 43.66 -0.33
N GLU A 263 -6.34 44.62 0.40
CA GLU A 263 -5.46 44.40 1.55
C GLU A 263 -5.89 45.29 2.71
N PHE A 264 -5.96 44.75 3.93
CA PHE A 264 -6.35 45.46 5.14
C PHE A 264 -5.23 45.34 6.17
N ASP A 265 -4.71 46.48 6.63
CA ASP A 265 -3.89 46.51 7.84
C ASP A 265 -4.81 46.40 9.06
N LEU A 266 -4.74 45.27 9.76
CA LEU A 266 -5.60 44.95 10.89
C LEU A 266 -5.32 45.87 12.10
N LYS A 267 -4.18 46.58 12.15
CA LYS A 267 -3.89 47.60 13.18
C LYS A 267 -4.92 48.72 13.24
N ILE A 268 -5.54 49.02 12.09
CA ILE A 268 -6.49 50.12 11.92
C ILE A 268 -7.88 49.62 11.52
N CYS A 269 -8.14 48.33 11.76
CA CYS A 269 -9.42 47.70 11.50
C CYS A 269 -10.15 47.34 12.80
N THR A 270 -11.47 47.29 12.72
CA THR A 270 -12.33 46.67 13.73
C THR A 270 -13.16 45.58 13.08
N ILE A 271 -13.45 44.53 13.84
CA ILE A 271 -14.29 43.42 13.38
C ILE A 271 -15.57 43.39 14.20
N LYS A 272 -16.71 43.27 13.52
CA LYS A 272 -18.02 43.14 14.14
C LYS A 272 -18.70 41.88 13.65
N ALA A 273 -19.33 41.14 14.57
CA ALA A 273 -20.31 40.15 14.17
C ALA A 273 -21.43 40.87 13.41
N PHE A 274 -21.92 40.27 12.32
CA PHE A 274 -23.00 40.84 11.51
C PHE A 274 -24.24 39.96 11.61
N PRO A 275 -24.90 39.89 12.79
CA PRO A 275 -25.97 38.93 13.04
C PRO A 275 -27.26 39.25 12.27
N ASP A 276 -27.53 40.52 11.97
CA ASP A 276 -28.86 40.99 11.57
C ASP A 276 -29.27 40.67 10.12
N LYS A 277 -28.45 40.00 9.30
CA LYS A 277 -28.84 39.72 7.90
C LYS A 277 -28.58 38.31 7.36
N GLN A 278 -27.61 37.53 7.85
CA GLN A 278 -27.36 36.12 7.44
C GLN A 278 -26.45 35.38 8.45
N PRO A 279 -26.55 34.03 8.61
CA PRO A 279 -25.70 33.26 9.51
C PRO A 279 -24.23 33.23 9.05
N TYR A 280 -23.31 33.13 10.01
CA TYR A 280 -21.86 33.02 9.80
C TYR A 280 -21.21 34.23 9.11
N CYS A 281 -21.80 35.41 9.29
CA CYS A 281 -21.32 36.67 8.71
C CYS A 281 -20.61 37.57 9.73
N PHE A 282 -19.53 38.20 9.30
CA PHE A 282 -18.83 39.23 10.05
C PHE A 282 -18.39 40.36 9.13
N GLU A 283 -18.25 41.57 9.66
CA GLU A 283 -17.85 42.75 8.91
C GLU A 283 -16.51 43.27 9.43
N ILE A 284 -15.60 43.58 8.51
CA ILE A 284 -14.35 44.27 8.80
C ILE A 284 -14.51 45.73 8.38
N ILE A 285 -14.31 46.62 9.34
CA ILE A 285 -14.42 48.07 9.20
C ILE A 285 -13.01 48.65 9.28
N HIS A 286 -12.60 49.39 8.26
CA HIS A 286 -11.30 50.05 8.18
C HIS A 286 -11.49 51.57 8.24
N ALA A 287 -10.63 52.28 8.99
CA ALA A 287 -10.80 53.72 9.25
C ALA A 287 -10.94 54.59 7.99
N GLN A 288 -10.27 54.23 6.89
CA GLN A 288 -10.26 55.00 5.63
C GLN A 288 -10.94 54.28 4.45
N ARG A 289 -11.55 53.10 4.64
CA ARG A 289 -12.09 52.30 3.53
C ARG A 289 -13.51 51.83 3.84
N ARG A 290 -14.27 51.53 2.79
CA ARG A 290 -15.64 51.00 2.92
C ARG A 290 -15.61 49.64 3.64
N PRO A 291 -16.57 49.39 4.57
CA PRO A 291 -16.69 48.09 5.22
C PRO A 291 -16.92 46.94 4.24
N VAL A 292 -16.34 45.78 4.57
CA VAL A 292 -16.50 44.54 3.80
C VAL A 292 -17.08 43.46 4.68
N VAL A 293 -18.15 42.84 4.19
CA VAL A 293 -18.83 41.73 4.86
C VAL A 293 -18.29 40.42 4.32
N PHE A 294 -17.90 39.53 5.22
CA PHE A 294 -17.42 38.18 4.96
C PHE A 294 -18.41 37.15 5.49
N ARG A 295 -18.50 36.00 4.82
CA ARG A 295 -19.33 34.87 5.20
C ARG A 295 -18.54 33.57 5.13
N ALA A 296 -18.59 32.81 6.23
CA ALA A 296 -18.02 31.47 6.34
C ALA A 296 -19.01 30.38 5.90
N ARG A 297 -18.49 29.17 5.63
CA ARG A 297 -19.30 28.03 5.17
C ARG A 297 -20.07 27.36 6.30
N ASN A 298 -19.52 27.36 7.51
CA ASN A 298 -20.06 26.72 8.69
C ASN A 298 -19.69 27.49 9.97
N GLN A 299 -20.25 27.08 11.10
CA GLN A 299 -20.02 27.71 12.40
C GLN A 299 -18.56 27.61 12.87
N THR A 300 -17.89 26.49 12.61
CA THR A 300 -16.50 26.26 13.03
C THR A 300 -15.54 27.22 12.32
N ASP A 301 -15.70 27.38 11.00
CA ASP A 301 -14.94 28.34 10.20
C ASP A 301 -15.22 29.77 10.66
N TYR A 302 -16.49 30.11 10.91
CA TYR A 302 -16.88 31.43 11.41
C TYR A 302 -16.15 31.80 12.70
N GLN A 303 -16.22 30.92 13.70
CA GLN A 303 -15.55 31.12 14.99
C GLN A 303 -14.03 31.18 14.83
N GLY A 304 -13.45 30.28 14.03
CA GLY A 304 -12.01 30.25 13.79
C GLY A 304 -11.47 31.47 13.02
N TRP A 305 -12.26 32.07 12.12
CA TRP A 305 -11.89 33.32 11.44
C TRP A 305 -12.04 34.53 12.36
N LEU A 306 -13.12 34.61 13.15
CA LEU A 306 -13.32 35.67 14.14
C LEU A 306 -12.19 35.70 15.16
N GLN A 307 -11.89 34.56 15.77
CA GLN A 307 -10.87 34.45 16.81
C GLN A 307 -9.49 34.91 16.32
N ILE A 308 -9.08 34.49 15.11
CA ILE A 308 -7.77 34.82 14.57
C ILE A 308 -7.69 36.28 14.15
N ILE A 309 -8.73 36.84 13.53
CA ILE A 309 -8.73 38.25 13.14
C ILE A 309 -8.79 39.15 14.38
N GLN A 310 -9.59 38.79 15.40
CA GLN A 310 -9.62 39.50 16.68
C GLN A 310 -8.27 39.43 17.41
N ALA A 311 -7.63 38.26 17.43
CA ALA A 311 -6.30 38.07 18.01
C ALA A 311 -5.24 38.88 17.26
N ALA A 312 -5.30 38.94 15.92
CA ALA A 312 -4.40 39.76 15.13
C ALA A 312 -4.60 41.26 15.41
N ILE A 313 -5.85 41.76 15.44
CA ILE A 313 -6.13 43.15 15.80
C ILE A 313 -5.62 43.47 17.22
N ALA A 314 -5.90 42.61 18.20
CA ALA A 314 -5.46 42.79 19.58
C ALA A 314 -3.93 42.70 19.74
N GLY A 315 -3.29 41.72 19.10
CA GLY A 315 -1.84 41.55 19.07
C GLY A 315 -1.13 42.72 18.41
N ALA A 316 -1.72 43.31 17.37
CA ALA A 316 -1.19 44.50 16.74
C ALA A 316 -1.20 45.70 17.69
N ILE A 317 -2.27 45.88 18.49
CA ILE A 317 -2.36 46.91 19.53
C ILE A 317 -1.33 46.67 20.65
N ILE A 318 -1.23 45.43 21.14
CA ILE A 318 -0.27 45.04 22.19
C ILE A 318 1.17 45.20 21.69
N SER A 319 1.47 44.92 20.42
CA SER A 319 2.80 45.12 19.86
C SER A 319 3.18 46.61 19.80
N ILE A 320 2.23 47.51 19.56
CA ILE A 320 2.45 48.97 19.61
C ILE A 320 2.80 49.39 21.05
N ASP A 321 2.10 48.85 22.06
CA ASP A 321 2.42 49.11 23.47
C ASP A 321 3.73 48.44 23.91
N TYR A 322 4.02 47.24 23.40
CA TYR A 322 5.24 46.49 23.72
C TYR A 322 6.48 47.09 23.04
N PHE A 323 6.39 47.65 21.84
CA PHE A 323 7.49 48.43 21.24
C PHE A 323 7.70 49.76 21.97
N SER A 324 6.63 50.34 22.53
CA SER A 324 6.73 51.50 23.43
C SER A 324 7.44 51.13 24.74
N GLN A 325 7.17 49.94 25.31
CA GLN A 325 7.82 49.45 26.53
C GLN A 325 9.24 48.88 26.31
N LYS A 326 9.50 48.21 25.18
CA LYS A 326 10.80 47.58 24.85
C LYS A 326 11.85 48.61 24.42
N ARG A 327 11.46 49.79 23.94
CA ARG A 327 12.37 50.95 23.82
C ARG A 327 12.90 51.43 25.18
N LEU A 328 12.16 51.25 26.27
CA LEU A 328 12.66 51.55 27.61
C LEU A 328 13.60 50.45 28.16
N SER A 329 13.56 49.23 27.62
CA SER A 329 14.32 48.08 28.16
C SER A 329 15.60 47.71 27.38
N VAL A 330 15.91 48.37 26.27
CA VAL A 330 17.15 48.14 25.46
C VAL A 330 18.03 49.41 25.41
N MET A 331 18.01 50.22 26.47
CA MET A 331 19.10 51.16 26.73
C MET A 331 20.15 50.45 27.59
N PRO A 332 21.46 50.47 27.24
CA PRO A 332 22.49 50.16 28.24
C PRO A 332 22.23 51.08 29.43
N GLN A 333 22.41 50.60 30.67
CA GLN A 333 22.03 51.31 31.90
C GLN A 333 22.11 52.81 31.67
N LEU A 334 20.95 53.43 31.54
CA LEU A 334 20.68 54.79 31.04
C LEU A 334 21.70 55.89 31.39
N SER A 335 22.42 55.71 32.50
CA SER A 335 23.59 56.48 32.91
C SER A 335 24.75 56.46 31.92
N GLU A 336 25.01 55.34 31.24
CA GLU A 336 26.19 55.10 30.39
C GLU A 336 25.99 55.68 28.98
N ALA A 337 24.78 55.53 28.41
CA ALA A 337 24.42 56.23 27.16
C ALA A 337 24.44 57.75 27.33
N LEU A 338 23.98 58.27 28.47
CA LEU A 338 24.06 59.70 28.79
C LEU A 338 25.50 60.19 28.99
N LEU A 339 26.39 59.36 29.52
CA LEU A 339 27.81 59.69 29.65
C LEU A 339 28.49 59.78 28.28
N LEU A 340 28.22 58.84 27.38
CA LEU A 340 28.75 58.87 26.01
C LEU A 340 28.29 60.12 25.25
N ILE A 341 27.00 60.45 25.31
CA ILE A 341 26.47 61.67 24.66
C ILE A 341 27.07 62.94 25.29
N ARG A 342 27.33 62.95 26.60
CA ARG A 342 27.99 64.09 27.27
C ARG A 342 29.46 64.26 26.85
N GLN A 343 30.16 63.17 26.58
CA GLN A 343 31.58 63.15 26.24
C GLN A 343 31.85 63.40 24.76
N GLU A 344 30.83 63.38 23.91
CA GLU A 344 30.95 63.74 22.50
C GLU A 344 31.48 65.17 22.36
N GLN A 345 32.50 65.37 21.53
CA GLN A 345 33.25 66.62 21.46
C GLN A 345 32.35 67.81 21.07
N SER A 346 31.34 67.57 20.23
CA SER A 346 30.33 68.55 19.82
C SER A 346 29.37 68.97 20.94
N ASN A 347 29.26 68.17 22.00
CA ASN A 347 28.38 68.41 23.13
C ASN A 347 29.10 69.05 24.33
N LEU A 348 30.40 69.33 24.22
CA LEU A 348 31.16 70.02 25.27
C LEU A 348 30.92 71.54 25.27
N HIS A 349 30.36 72.09 24.18
CA HIS A 349 30.12 73.51 24.00
C HIS A 349 28.67 73.78 23.57
N CYS A 350 28.12 74.92 23.97
CA CYS A 350 26.79 75.37 23.59
C CYS A 350 26.72 75.51 22.07
N ALA A 351 25.70 74.91 21.46
CA ALA A 351 25.55 74.93 20.00
C ALA A 351 25.40 76.33 19.40
N GLU A 352 25.04 77.34 20.20
CA GLU A 352 24.75 78.69 19.70
C GLU A 352 25.81 79.74 20.12
N CYS A 353 26.28 79.68 21.36
CA CYS A 353 27.23 80.67 21.90
C CYS A 353 28.59 80.07 22.28
N SER A 354 28.79 78.77 22.05
CA SER A 354 30.02 78.03 22.35
C SER A 354 30.47 78.00 23.83
N ALA A 355 29.63 78.47 24.75
CA ALA A 355 29.89 78.37 26.19
C ALA A 355 30.11 76.90 26.61
N SER A 356 31.08 76.64 27.49
CA SER A 356 31.44 75.29 27.90
C SER A 356 30.39 74.62 28.79
N ASP A 357 30.37 73.29 28.75
CA ASP A 357 29.48 72.39 29.51
C ASP A 357 27.99 72.81 29.55
N PRO A 358 27.32 72.89 28.38
CA PRO A 358 25.90 73.24 28.34
C PRO A 358 25.04 72.22 29.10
N SER A 359 24.21 72.64 30.06
CA SER A 359 23.41 71.73 30.88
C SER A 359 21.96 71.55 30.41
N TRP A 360 21.60 72.11 29.25
CA TRP A 360 20.24 72.09 28.71
C TRP A 360 20.23 71.57 27.27
N THR A 361 19.06 71.10 26.82
CA THR A 361 18.90 70.56 25.47
C THR A 361 17.55 70.97 24.90
N SER A 362 17.55 71.39 23.63
CA SER A 362 16.33 71.50 22.83
C SER A 362 16.00 70.14 22.23
N ILE A 363 14.98 69.46 22.76
CA ILE A 363 14.71 68.04 22.43
C ILE A 363 14.15 67.84 21.01
N ASN A 364 13.54 68.86 20.43
CA ASN A 364 13.02 68.79 19.06
C ASN A 364 14.10 69.03 18.00
N THR A 365 15.19 69.71 18.35
CA THR A 365 16.32 69.97 17.44
C THR A 365 17.56 69.14 17.76
N GLY A 366 17.62 68.52 18.94
CA GLY A 366 18.76 67.72 19.38
C GLY A 366 19.99 68.53 19.82
N ALA A 367 19.89 69.85 19.91
CA ALA A 367 21.02 70.73 20.23
C ALA A 367 21.21 70.91 21.75
N LYS A 368 22.46 70.78 22.22
CA LYS A 368 22.86 71.03 23.62
C LYS A 368 23.22 72.52 23.78
N ILE A 369 22.56 73.20 24.70
CA ILE A 369 22.62 74.66 24.87
C ILE A 369 22.84 75.06 26.34
N CYS A 370 23.44 76.23 26.56
CA CYS A 370 23.62 76.77 27.90
C CYS A 370 22.29 77.29 28.48
N ILE A 371 22.26 77.61 29.77
CA ILE A 371 21.05 78.08 30.44
C ILE A 371 20.51 79.41 29.87
N GLU A 372 21.39 80.26 29.34
CA GLU A 372 21.05 81.56 28.75
C GLU A 372 20.33 81.37 27.40
N CYS A 373 20.92 80.59 26.48
CA CYS A 373 20.29 80.19 25.23
C CYS A 373 18.97 79.44 25.51
N ALA A 374 18.94 78.57 26.52
CA ALA A 374 17.72 77.89 26.95
C ALA A 374 16.61 78.87 27.39
N GLY A 375 16.96 80.03 27.95
CA GLY A 375 16.01 81.11 28.24
C GLY A 375 15.42 81.72 26.97
N ILE A 376 16.26 81.99 25.96
CA ILE A 376 15.84 82.51 24.65
C ILE A 376 14.88 81.52 23.98
N HIS A 377 15.27 80.24 23.92
CA HIS A 377 14.45 79.19 23.32
C HIS A 377 13.08 79.01 23.99
N ARG A 378 12.96 79.29 25.30
CA ARG A 378 11.66 79.26 26.00
C ARG A 378 10.73 80.39 25.57
N SER A 379 11.29 81.54 25.17
CA SER A 379 10.53 82.69 24.71
C SER A 379 9.93 82.48 23.30
N LEU A 380 10.53 81.60 22.49
CA LEU A 380 10.04 81.23 21.15
C LEU A 380 8.75 80.37 21.19
N GLY A 381 8.49 79.70 22.31
CA GLY A 381 7.31 78.85 22.47
C GLY A 381 7.53 77.40 22.01
N THR A 382 6.65 76.50 22.49
CA THR A 382 6.87 75.04 22.44
C THR A 382 6.71 74.41 21.06
N HIS A 383 6.18 75.14 20.08
CA HIS A 383 6.11 74.67 18.70
C HIS A 383 7.46 74.82 17.99
N ASP A 384 8.25 75.84 18.38
CA ASP A 384 9.54 76.15 17.79
C ASP A 384 10.70 75.53 18.57
N SER A 385 10.72 75.65 19.90
CA SER A 385 11.74 74.95 20.70
C SER A 385 11.20 74.37 22.01
N LYS A 386 11.58 73.13 22.26
CA LYS A 386 11.22 72.38 23.47
C LYS A 386 12.46 72.19 24.33
N VAL A 387 12.63 73.03 25.33
CA VAL A 387 13.80 73.00 26.22
C VAL A 387 13.59 72.05 27.41
N ARG A 388 14.61 71.21 27.70
CA ARG A 388 14.69 70.34 28.88
C ARG A 388 16.07 70.42 29.52
N SER A 389 16.13 70.24 30.85
CA SER A 389 17.41 70.15 31.55
C SER A 389 18.05 68.82 31.23
N PHE A 390 19.31 68.85 30.80
CA PHE A 390 20.12 67.68 30.50
C PHE A 390 20.73 67.08 31.78
N SER A 391 19.89 66.87 32.79
CA SER A 391 20.22 66.22 34.08
C SER A 391 19.72 64.77 34.09
N LYS A 392 20.29 63.90 34.95
CA LYS A 392 20.02 62.44 35.09
C LYS A 392 18.53 62.00 35.20
N ARG A 393 17.57 62.93 35.15
CA ARG A 393 16.12 62.75 35.33
C ARG A 393 15.27 62.97 34.08
N LEU A 394 15.84 62.99 32.87
CA LEU A 394 15.07 63.16 31.63
C LEU A 394 14.21 61.93 31.23
N LEU A 395 14.14 60.87 32.06
CA LEU A 395 13.47 59.60 31.73
C LEU A 395 12.14 59.35 32.46
N LYS A 396 11.25 60.34 32.43
CA LYS A 396 9.81 60.08 32.61
C LYS A 396 9.05 60.78 31.49
N LEU A 397 9.16 60.22 30.29
CA LEU A 397 8.25 60.46 29.17
C LEU A 397 7.82 59.11 28.64
#